data_AF-A0A101HZC2-F1
#
_entry.id   AF-A0A101HZC2-F1
#
_cell.length_a   1.000
_cell.length_b   1.000
_cell.length_c   1.000
_cell.angle_alpha   90.00
_cell.angle_beta   90.00
_cell.angle_gamma   90.00
#
_symmetry.space_group_name_H-M   'P 1'
#
loop_
_entity.id
_entity.type
_entity.pdbx_description
1 polymer ?
#
loop_
_entity_poly.entity_id
_entity_poly.type
_entity_poly.pdbx_seq_one_letter_code
_entity_poly.pdbx_strand_id
1 'polypeptide(L)'
;MMIAPPFWHPSVARGFILDWDGVLADTKLDFAPIRAKYFKGERVPLVEAADMLEKSRREDLERDLYELEMEGARRAEPVKGAHELLDWLKLWKIPWAVVSRNCRDSIFEAAKRCGIELPETVMSRDEGPLKPDPQALWAAAGAIGVEPSLCLMVGDFIFDLYGARRAGMRAVLVERVVPEWDKWADISFQRLEDLVRSLGSPEPMVPREYRELARQRGGRWLERAWKIDAALPEASPEIFAVAMAAAGLGIGGMKLPEKARLSLEQWEHAPFLPLSLVDRPLVSVLAQVLGERFPQVNFSRGGAFRELPGDPDLVEEAVLSWMK
;
A
#
# COMPACT_ATOMS: atom_id res chain seq x y z
N MET A 1 20.76 -12.67 6.77
CA MET A 1 21.06 -12.16 5.42
C MET A 1 20.54 -10.72 5.35
N MET A 2 21.30 -9.76 4.81
CA MET A 2 20.83 -8.37 4.74
C MET A 2 19.83 -8.23 3.58
N ILE A 3 18.60 -7.83 3.87
CA ILE A 3 17.60 -7.51 2.85
C ILE A 3 17.86 -6.08 2.40
N ALA A 4 18.23 -5.91 1.13
CA ALA A 4 18.55 -4.63 0.55
C ALA A 4 17.73 -4.37 -0.71
N PRO A 5 17.32 -3.12 -0.97
CA PRO A 5 16.71 -2.73 -2.24
C PRO A 5 17.58 -3.18 -3.43
N PRO A 6 16.97 -3.66 -4.54
CA PRO A 6 15.55 -3.61 -4.87
C PRO A 6 14.70 -4.69 -4.19
N PHE A 7 15.33 -5.65 -3.50
CA PHE A 7 14.59 -6.67 -2.78
C PHE A 7 14.02 -6.09 -1.49
N TRP A 8 12.98 -6.74 -0.98
CA TRP A 8 12.29 -6.30 0.21
C TRP A 8 11.79 -7.51 1.01
N HIS A 9 11.29 -7.26 2.20
CA HIS A 9 10.61 -8.23 3.04
C HIS A 9 9.74 -7.47 4.05
N PRO A 10 8.61 -8.00 4.52
CA PRO A 10 7.79 -7.36 5.55
C PRO A 10 8.57 -6.87 6.79
N SER A 11 9.63 -7.60 7.19
CA SER A 11 10.46 -7.26 8.35
C SER A 11 11.28 -5.97 8.20
N VAL A 12 11.41 -5.40 6.99
CA VAL A 12 12.11 -4.12 6.79
C VAL A 12 11.17 -2.91 6.85
N ALA A 13 9.86 -3.13 6.97
CA ALA A 13 8.90 -2.06 7.14
C ALA A 13 9.13 -1.34 8.47
N ARG A 14 8.92 -0.02 8.48
CA ARG A 14 9.13 0.84 9.65
C ARG A 14 7.84 1.13 10.41
N GLY A 15 6.69 0.81 9.84
CA GLY A 15 5.38 0.93 10.46
C GLY A 15 4.41 -0.09 9.87
N PHE A 16 3.51 -0.61 10.70
CA PHE A 16 2.49 -1.57 10.28
C PHE A 16 1.10 -0.96 10.39
N ILE A 17 0.30 -1.09 9.34
CA ILE A 17 -1.12 -0.77 9.37
C ILE A 17 -1.86 -2.09 9.22
N LEU A 18 -2.64 -2.44 10.23
CA LEU A 18 -3.30 -3.73 10.33
C LEU A 18 -4.80 -3.53 10.10
N ASP A 19 -5.40 -4.35 9.25
CA ASP A 19 -6.84 -4.52 9.28
C ASP A 19 -7.28 -5.17 10.61
N TRP A 20 -8.58 -5.08 10.90
CA TRP A 20 -9.16 -5.69 12.08
C TRP A 20 -9.67 -7.10 11.79
N ASP A 21 -10.75 -7.21 11.01
CA ASP A 21 -11.40 -8.48 10.72
C ASP A 21 -10.56 -9.32 9.77
N GLY A 22 -10.38 -10.61 10.08
CA GLY A 22 -9.56 -11.51 9.26
C GLY A 22 -8.05 -11.29 9.40
N VAL A 23 -7.61 -10.30 10.21
CA VAL A 23 -6.19 -10.07 10.53
C VAL A 23 -5.94 -10.14 12.03
N LEU A 24 -6.58 -9.30 12.85
CA LEU A 24 -6.39 -9.35 14.30
C LEU A 24 -7.49 -10.16 15.01
N ALA A 25 -8.73 -9.99 14.56
CA ALA A 25 -9.88 -10.69 15.11
C ALA A 25 -10.70 -11.39 14.02
N ASP A 26 -11.19 -12.59 14.30
CA ASP A 26 -12.22 -13.26 13.50
C ASP A 26 -13.58 -13.04 14.18
N THR A 27 -14.34 -12.09 13.66
CA THR A 27 -15.68 -11.72 14.13
C THR A 27 -16.80 -12.49 13.44
N LYS A 28 -16.48 -13.34 12.44
CA LYS A 28 -17.42 -14.20 11.70
C LYS A 28 -18.65 -13.46 11.17
N LEU A 29 -18.47 -12.21 10.71
CA LEU A 29 -19.56 -11.37 10.20
C LEU A 29 -20.16 -11.95 8.91
N ASP A 30 -21.47 -12.16 8.91
CA ASP A 30 -22.24 -12.51 7.71
C ASP A 30 -23.14 -11.35 7.31
N PHE A 31 -22.74 -10.65 6.24
CA PHE A 31 -23.48 -9.53 5.69
C PHE A 31 -24.59 -9.93 4.70
N ALA A 32 -24.76 -11.22 4.39
CA ALA A 32 -25.77 -11.67 3.42
C ALA A 32 -27.21 -11.27 3.80
N PRO A 33 -27.65 -11.38 5.08
CA PRO A 33 -28.99 -10.94 5.48
C PRO A 33 -29.21 -9.43 5.27
N ILE A 34 -28.22 -8.60 5.59
CA ILE A 34 -28.27 -7.15 5.37
C ILE A 34 -28.37 -6.84 3.87
N ARG A 35 -27.56 -7.50 3.04
CA ARG A 35 -27.62 -7.35 1.57
C ARG A 35 -28.99 -7.73 1.02
N ALA A 36 -29.60 -8.82 1.52
CA ALA A 36 -30.94 -9.23 1.12
C ALA A 36 -31.99 -8.17 1.47
N LYS A 37 -31.92 -7.61 2.69
CA LYS A 37 -32.87 -6.62 3.20
C LYS A 37 -32.82 -5.28 2.46
N TYR A 38 -31.63 -4.75 2.20
CA TYR A 38 -31.46 -3.38 1.67
C TYR A 38 -31.16 -3.33 0.17
N PHE A 39 -30.55 -4.37 -0.39
CA PHE A 39 -29.98 -4.34 -1.74
C PHE A 39 -30.35 -5.58 -2.58
N LYS A 40 -31.47 -6.24 -2.27
CA LYS A 40 -31.97 -7.42 -3.03
C LYS A 40 -30.96 -8.57 -3.15
N GLY A 41 -30.01 -8.66 -2.20
CA GLY A 41 -28.96 -9.67 -2.17
C GLY A 41 -27.74 -9.34 -3.03
N GLU A 42 -27.70 -8.16 -3.67
CA GLU A 42 -26.56 -7.76 -4.49
C GLU A 42 -25.28 -7.58 -3.65
N ARG A 43 -24.15 -7.98 -4.23
CA ARG A 43 -22.82 -7.87 -3.60
C ARG A 43 -22.25 -6.45 -3.77
N VAL A 44 -22.85 -5.47 -3.08
CA VAL A 44 -22.42 -4.05 -3.03
C VAL A 44 -21.57 -3.70 -1.79
N PRO A 45 -20.60 -2.78 -1.86
CA PRO A 45 -19.99 -2.23 -0.65
C PRO A 45 -21.05 -1.52 0.21
N LEU A 46 -21.37 -2.05 1.39
CA LEU A 46 -22.58 -1.65 2.13
C LEU A 46 -22.55 -0.19 2.61
N VAL A 47 -21.37 0.29 3.03
CA VAL A 47 -21.20 1.67 3.51
C VAL A 47 -21.41 2.66 2.37
N GLU A 48 -20.76 2.43 1.23
CA GLU A 48 -20.87 3.30 0.06
C GLU A 48 -22.27 3.21 -0.58
N ALA A 49 -22.87 2.01 -0.59
CA ALA A 49 -24.22 1.82 -1.12
C ALA A 49 -25.30 2.49 -0.25
N ALA A 50 -25.00 2.77 1.02
CA ALA A 50 -25.90 3.48 1.93
C ALA A 50 -26.21 4.91 1.43
N ASP A 51 -25.27 5.55 0.72
CA ASP A 51 -25.46 6.89 0.14
C ASP A 51 -26.56 6.94 -0.93
N MET A 52 -26.87 5.79 -1.54
CA MET A 52 -27.93 5.67 -2.54
C MET A 52 -29.32 5.46 -1.94
N LEU A 53 -29.42 5.25 -0.62
CA LEU A 53 -30.69 5.05 0.07
C LEU A 53 -31.30 6.36 0.56
N GLU A 54 -32.62 6.39 0.67
CA GLU A 54 -33.34 7.44 1.40
C GLU A 54 -32.87 7.49 2.86
N LYS A 55 -32.89 8.69 3.46
CA LYS A 55 -32.32 8.95 4.79
C LYS A 55 -32.78 7.95 5.87
N SER A 56 -34.08 7.66 5.95
CA SER A 56 -34.62 6.72 6.94
C SER A 56 -34.10 5.30 6.73
N ARG A 57 -34.03 4.84 5.47
CA ARG A 57 -33.47 3.52 5.15
C ARG A 57 -31.97 3.43 5.39
N ARG A 58 -31.24 4.53 5.22
CA ARG A 58 -29.82 4.63 5.56
C ARG A 58 -29.61 4.47 7.06
N GLU A 59 -30.35 5.21 7.87
CA GLU A 59 -30.30 5.11 9.33
C GLU A 59 -30.64 3.68 9.81
N ASP A 60 -31.62 3.03 9.18
CA ASP A 60 -31.95 1.63 9.45
C ASP A 60 -30.81 0.67 9.06
N LEU A 61 -30.15 0.87 7.91
CA LEU A 61 -29.01 0.06 7.49
C LEU A 61 -27.81 0.23 8.44
N GLU A 62 -27.51 1.48 8.84
CA GLU A 62 -26.42 1.77 9.77
C GLU A 62 -26.65 1.12 11.13
N ARG A 63 -27.89 1.13 11.64
CA ARG A 63 -28.25 0.43 12.88
C ARG A 63 -28.08 -1.07 12.77
N ASP A 64 -28.59 -1.68 11.70
CA ASP A 64 -28.46 -3.12 11.45
C ASP A 64 -26.99 -3.55 11.30
N LEU A 65 -26.17 -2.73 10.63
CA LEU A 65 -24.72 -2.96 10.51
C LEU A 65 -24.04 -2.91 11.87
N TYR A 66 -24.34 -1.89 12.67
CA TYR A 66 -23.80 -1.75 14.02
C TYR A 66 -24.18 -2.95 14.91
N GLU A 67 -25.44 -3.39 14.87
CA GLU A 67 -25.90 -4.56 15.65
C GLU A 67 -25.16 -5.83 15.24
N LEU A 68 -25.04 -6.09 13.93
CA LEU A 68 -24.30 -7.23 13.39
C LEU A 68 -22.81 -7.21 13.83
N GLU A 69 -22.17 -6.04 13.73
CA GLU A 69 -20.78 -5.84 14.14
C GLU A 69 -20.59 -6.12 15.63
N MET A 70 -21.49 -5.62 16.49
CA MET A 70 -21.45 -5.87 17.93
C MET A 70 -21.71 -7.33 18.29
N GLU A 71 -22.62 -8.02 17.57
CA GLU A 71 -22.84 -9.45 17.74
C GLU A 71 -21.64 -10.30 17.32
N GLY A 72 -20.95 -9.90 16.24
CA GLY A 72 -19.69 -10.49 15.82
C GLY A 72 -18.59 -10.28 16.88
N ALA A 73 -18.43 -9.05 17.36
CA ALA A 73 -17.43 -8.67 18.35
C ALA A 73 -17.54 -9.47 19.66
N ARG A 74 -18.77 -9.69 20.18
CA ARG A 74 -19.01 -10.49 21.40
C ARG A 74 -18.60 -11.96 21.26
N ARG A 75 -18.53 -12.46 20.02
CA ARG A 75 -18.16 -13.84 19.67
C ARG A 75 -16.77 -13.94 19.05
N ALA A 76 -16.04 -12.83 18.99
CA ALA A 76 -14.76 -12.76 18.32
C ALA A 76 -13.73 -13.71 18.94
N GLU A 77 -12.90 -14.27 18.09
CA GLU A 77 -11.71 -15.04 18.45
C GLU A 77 -10.48 -14.37 17.83
N PRO A 78 -9.31 -14.39 18.49
CA PRO A 78 -8.10 -13.87 17.87
C PRO A 78 -7.76 -14.73 16.65
N VAL A 79 -7.36 -14.08 15.54
CA VAL A 79 -6.80 -14.79 14.39
C VAL A 79 -5.52 -15.47 14.85
N LYS A 80 -5.28 -16.72 14.39
CA LYS A 80 -4.06 -17.44 14.73
C LYS A 80 -2.83 -16.67 14.21
N GLY A 81 -1.86 -16.39 15.07
CA GLY A 81 -0.73 -15.54 14.75
C GLY A 81 -0.90 -14.06 15.11
N ALA A 82 -2.10 -13.61 15.51
CA ALA A 82 -2.34 -12.20 15.84
C ALA A 82 -1.51 -11.76 17.06
N HIS A 83 -1.56 -12.51 18.16
CA HIS A 83 -0.75 -12.19 19.35
C HIS A 83 0.74 -12.24 19.05
N GLU A 84 1.19 -13.25 18.29
CA GLU A 84 2.59 -13.41 17.93
C GLU A 84 3.09 -12.28 17.01
N LEU A 85 2.25 -11.78 16.10
CA LEU A 85 2.54 -10.58 15.32
C LEU A 85 2.68 -9.36 16.23
N LEU A 86 1.74 -9.14 17.15
CA LEU A 86 1.77 -8.00 18.07
C LEU A 86 2.99 -8.05 19.02
N ASP A 87 3.32 -9.24 19.53
CA ASP A 87 4.51 -9.47 20.34
C ASP A 87 5.80 -9.19 19.54
N TRP A 88 5.84 -9.60 18.27
CA TRP A 88 6.95 -9.30 17.37
C TRP A 88 7.08 -7.78 17.15
N LEU A 89 5.99 -7.08 16.84
CA LEU A 89 6.00 -5.62 16.67
C LEU A 89 6.48 -4.89 17.94
N LYS A 90 6.02 -5.35 19.11
CA LYS A 90 6.43 -4.82 20.42
C LYS A 90 7.91 -5.06 20.70
N LEU A 91 8.40 -6.27 20.44
CA LEU A 91 9.80 -6.65 20.63
C LEU A 91 10.74 -5.76 19.80
N TRP A 92 10.38 -5.50 18.54
CA TRP A 92 11.17 -4.67 17.62
C TRP A 92 10.85 -3.18 17.69
N LYS A 93 9.94 -2.77 18.58
CA LYS A 93 9.48 -1.38 18.74
C LYS A 93 9.01 -0.75 17.43
N ILE A 94 8.33 -1.53 16.60
CA ILE A 94 7.78 -1.07 15.34
C ILE A 94 6.40 -0.47 15.64
N PRO A 95 6.17 0.82 15.35
CA PRO A 95 4.88 1.44 15.58
C PRO A 95 3.84 0.86 14.63
N TRP A 96 2.60 0.77 15.09
CA TRP A 96 1.53 0.20 14.30
C TRP A 96 0.18 0.83 14.63
N ALA A 97 -0.76 0.73 13.69
CA ALA A 97 -2.11 1.24 13.78
C ALA A 97 -3.14 0.19 13.32
N VAL A 98 -4.36 0.32 13.81
CA VAL A 98 -5.53 -0.39 13.26
C VAL A 98 -6.25 0.54 12.29
N VAL A 99 -6.59 0.04 11.10
CA VAL A 99 -7.52 0.71 10.18
C VAL A 99 -8.59 -0.29 9.80
N SER A 100 -9.83 -0.05 10.24
CA SER A 100 -10.96 -0.95 10.04
C SER A 100 -12.15 -0.23 9.40
N ARG A 101 -13.06 -1.00 8.80
CA ARG A 101 -14.35 -0.52 8.29
C ARG A 101 -15.52 -0.75 9.26
N ASN A 102 -15.27 -1.34 10.42
CA ASN A 102 -16.28 -1.51 11.46
C ASN A 102 -16.40 -0.26 12.34
N CYS A 103 -17.48 -0.17 13.12
CA CYS A 103 -17.59 0.86 14.15
C CYS A 103 -16.56 0.66 15.26
N ARG A 104 -16.19 1.76 15.94
CA ARG A 104 -15.21 1.78 17.02
C ARG A 104 -15.61 0.84 18.16
N ASP A 105 -16.88 0.86 18.54
CA ASP A 105 -17.39 0.06 19.66
C ASP A 105 -17.17 -1.45 19.42
N SER A 106 -17.37 -1.93 18.20
CA SER A 106 -17.15 -3.34 17.86
C SER A 106 -15.67 -3.73 17.92
N ILE A 107 -14.76 -2.84 17.50
CA ILE A 107 -13.31 -3.07 17.56
C ILE A 107 -12.89 -3.21 19.03
N PHE A 108 -13.37 -2.30 19.89
CA PHE A 108 -13.03 -2.28 21.31
C PHE A 108 -13.60 -3.50 22.06
N GLU A 109 -14.84 -3.89 21.78
CA GLU A 109 -15.45 -5.07 22.38
C GLU A 109 -14.73 -6.35 21.93
N ALA A 110 -14.44 -6.48 20.62
CA ALA A 110 -13.69 -7.61 20.09
C ALA A 110 -12.26 -7.68 20.66
N ALA A 111 -11.57 -6.54 20.79
CA ALA A 111 -10.24 -6.47 21.36
C ALA A 111 -10.20 -7.02 22.78
N LYS A 112 -11.16 -6.58 23.61
CA LYS A 112 -11.33 -7.08 24.98
C LYS A 112 -11.61 -8.60 24.99
N ARG A 113 -12.47 -9.08 24.09
CA ARG A 113 -12.83 -10.50 23.99
C ARG A 113 -11.66 -11.38 23.56
N CYS A 114 -10.82 -10.87 22.67
CA CYS A 114 -9.64 -11.52 22.12
C CYS A 114 -8.39 -11.36 23.00
N GLY A 115 -8.43 -10.49 24.02
CA GLY A 115 -7.24 -10.20 24.84
C GLY A 115 -6.17 -9.40 24.09
N ILE A 116 -6.58 -8.58 23.12
CA ILE A 116 -5.68 -7.75 22.31
C ILE A 116 -5.61 -6.35 22.93
N GLU A 117 -4.40 -5.90 23.25
CA GLU A 117 -4.14 -4.52 23.63
C GLU A 117 -4.12 -3.65 22.36
N LEU A 118 -5.09 -2.74 22.23
CA LEU A 118 -5.19 -1.84 21.08
C LEU A 118 -4.04 -0.81 21.09
N PRO A 119 -3.56 -0.39 19.91
CA PRO A 119 -2.58 0.68 19.81
C PRO A 119 -3.25 2.03 20.10
N GLU A 120 -2.43 3.07 20.25
CA GLU A 120 -2.94 4.45 20.39
C GLU A 120 -3.75 4.87 19.16
N THR A 121 -3.30 4.47 17.97
CA THR A 121 -3.95 4.80 16.69
C THR A 121 -4.88 3.68 16.24
N VAL A 122 -6.17 3.84 16.50
CA VAL A 122 -7.25 3.00 15.95
C VAL A 122 -8.16 3.88 15.12
N MET A 123 -8.26 3.59 13.82
CA MET A 123 -9.16 4.27 12.88
C MET A 123 -10.33 3.36 12.54
N SER A 124 -11.51 3.73 13.02
CA SER A 124 -12.76 3.04 12.70
C SER A 124 -13.50 3.70 11.54
N ARG A 125 -14.67 3.15 11.17
CA ARG A 125 -15.61 3.82 10.26
C ARG A 125 -16.06 5.20 10.72
N ASP A 126 -16.00 5.48 12.02
CA ASP A 126 -16.63 6.66 12.61
C ASP A 126 -15.76 7.93 12.46
N GLU A 127 -14.49 7.79 12.04
CA GLU A 127 -13.46 8.83 12.18
C GLU A 127 -12.92 9.41 10.86
N GLY A 128 -13.47 9.00 9.71
CA GLY A 128 -13.09 9.58 8.42
C GLY A 128 -12.79 8.52 7.35
N PRO A 129 -12.06 8.87 6.27
CA PRO A 129 -12.09 8.14 5.02
C PRO A 129 -11.79 6.65 5.22
N LEU A 130 -12.58 5.80 4.54
CA LEU A 130 -12.47 4.36 4.64
C LEU A 130 -11.58 3.81 3.52
N LYS A 131 -10.82 2.74 3.82
CA LYS A 131 -10.20 1.90 2.79
C LYS A 131 -11.26 1.51 1.74
N PRO A 132 -11.03 1.68 0.43
CA PRO A 132 -9.74 1.83 -0.25
C PRO A 132 -9.31 3.28 -0.53
N ASP A 133 -9.88 4.28 0.14
CA ASP A 133 -9.37 5.65 0.08
C ASP A 133 -7.96 5.72 0.73
N PRO A 134 -6.91 6.17 0.01
CA PRO A 134 -5.56 6.25 0.57
C PRO A 134 -5.44 7.21 1.75
N GLN A 135 -6.36 8.18 1.89
CA GLN A 135 -6.35 9.10 3.04
C GLN A 135 -6.48 8.36 4.38
N ALA A 136 -7.20 7.23 4.41
CA ALA A 136 -7.30 6.37 5.59
C ALA A 136 -5.92 5.90 6.05
N LEU A 137 -5.10 5.45 5.08
CA LEU A 137 -3.77 4.91 5.37
C LEU A 137 -2.74 6.01 5.59
N TRP A 138 -2.83 7.14 4.87
CA TRP A 138 -1.97 8.31 5.14
C TRP A 138 -2.21 8.88 6.53
N ALA A 139 -3.46 8.97 6.97
CA ALA A 139 -3.78 9.40 8.33
C ALA A 139 -3.17 8.45 9.36
N ALA A 140 -3.30 7.12 9.17
CA ALA A 140 -2.71 6.13 10.06
C ALA A 140 -1.18 6.22 10.09
N ALA A 141 -0.55 6.28 8.92
CA ALA A 141 0.91 6.42 8.76
C ALA A 141 1.44 7.70 9.45
N GLY A 142 0.76 8.83 9.24
CA GLY A 142 1.08 10.10 9.88
C GLY A 142 0.93 10.05 11.40
N ALA A 143 -0.15 9.43 11.90
CA ALA A 143 -0.38 9.29 13.35
C ALA A 143 0.68 8.42 14.04
N ILE A 144 1.22 7.41 13.34
CA ILE A 144 2.33 6.59 13.86
C ILE A 144 3.72 7.16 13.52
N GLY A 145 3.79 8.32 12.84
CA GLY A 145 5.03 9.01 12.53
C GLY A 145 5.92 8.31 11.48
N VAL A 146 5.33 7.58 10.54
CA VAL A 146 6.06 6.83 9.51
C VAL A 146 5.63 7.27 8.12
N GLU A 147 6.60 7.50 7.23
CA GLU A 147 6.35 7.79 5.81
C GLU A 147 5.61 6.63 5.13
N PRO A 148 4.58 6.88 4.30
CA PRO A 148 3.80 5.82 3.65
C PRO A 148 4.66 4.78 2.89
N SER A 149 5.71 5.20 2.20
CA SER A 149 6.62 4.28 1.47
C SER A 149 7.39 3.31 2.36
N LEU A 150 7.44 3.58 3.67
CA LEU A 150 8.06 2.73 4.69
C LEU A 150 7.03 1.93 5.51
N CYS A 151 5.74 2.13 5.25
CA CYS A 151 4.66 1.39 5.87
C CYS A 151 4.32 0.10 5.11
N LEU A 152 3.80 -0.87 5.87
CA LEU A 152 3.21 -2.09 5.36
C LEU A 152 1.74 -2.17 5.78
N MET A 153 0.84 -2.31 4.80
CA MET A 153 -0.55 -2.70 5.06
C MET A 153 -0.65 -4.23 5.11
N VAL A 154 -1.22 -4.76 6.19
CA VAL A 154 -1.60 -6.18 6.32
C VAL A 154 -3.11 -6.26 6.35
N GLY A 155 -3.70 -6.93 5.36
CA GLY A 155 -5.14 -7.03 5.19
C GLY A 155 -5.56 -8.41 4.71
N ASP A 156 -6.86 -8.65 4.75
CA ASP A 156 -7.48 -9.88 4.23
C ASP A 156 -8.37 -9.60 3.01
N PHE A 157 -8.59 -8.33 2.65
CA PHE A 157 -9.56 -7.93 1.64
C PHE A 157 -8.97 -7.03 0.54
N ILE A 158 -9.63 -7.00 -0.61
CA ILE A 158 -9.16 -6.23 -1.77
C ILE A 158 -9.05 -4.72 -1.49
N PHE A 159 -9.86 -4.19 -0.57
CA PHE A 159 -9.80 -2.77 -0.21
C PHE A 159 -8.51 -2.39 0.53
N ASP A 160 -7.91 -3.33 1.27
CA ASP A 160 -6.61 -3.13 1.90
C ASP A 160 -5.51 -2.99 0.86
N LEU A 161 -5.53 -3.90 -0.12
CA LEU A 161 -4.55 -3.91 -1.21
C LEU A 161 -4.67 -2.65 -2.07
N TYR A 162 -5.90 -2.27 -2.45
CA TYR A 162 -6.15 -1.06 -3.23
C TYR A 162 -5.77 0.20 -2.47
N GLY A 163 -6.16 0.29 -1.19
CA GLY A 163 -5.76 1.40 -0.32
C GLY A 163 -4.25 1.52 -0.26
N ALA A 164 -3.55 0.42 0.01
CA ALA A 164 -2.10 0.38 0.13
C ALA A 164 -1.41 0.81 -1.17
N ARG A 165 -1.88 0.35 -2.34
CA ARG A 165 -1.36 0.78 -3.64
C ARG A 165 -1.51 2.29 -3.85
N ARG A 166 -2.72 2.81 -3.64
CA ARG A 166 -3.00 4.24 -3.80
C ARG A 166 -2.24 5.10 -2.78
N ALA A 167 -1.89 4.52 -1.63
CA ALA A 167 -1.12 5.20 -0.60
C ALA A 167 0.41 5.10 -0.80
N GLY A 168 0.90 4.38 -1.82
CA GLY A 168 2.33 4.15 -2.03
C GLY A 168 2.97 3.21 -1.00
N MET A 169 2.19 2.34 -0.38
CA MET A 169 2.61 1.41 0.68
C MET A 169 2.82 0.00 0.16
N ARG A 170 3.63 -0.80 0.85
CA ARG A 170 3.67 -2.27 0.65
C ARG A 170 2.39 -2.90 1.18
N ALA A 171 2.01 -4.06 0.63
CA ALA A 171 0.77 -4.75 0.98
C ALA A 171 0.99 -6.26 1.10
N VAL A 172 0.52 -6.83 2.20
CA VAL A 172 0.50 -8.26 2.46
C VAL A 172 -0.96 -8.72 2.59
N LEU A 173 -1.33 -9.73 1.82
CA LEU A 173 -2.60 -10.42 1.97
C LEU A 173 -2.41 -11.62 2.91
N VAL A 174 -3.30 -11.78 3.90
CA VAL A 174 -3.35 -12.95 4.79
C VAL A 174 -4.75 -13.57 4.78
N GLU A 175 -4.86 -14.82 5.27
CA GLU A 175 -6.12 -15.56 5.49
C GLU A 175 -7.02 -15.80 4.27
N ARG A 176 -6.68 -15.25 3.10
CA ARG A 176 -7.41 -15.43 1.84
C ARG A 176 -6.49 -15.79 0.69
N VAL A 177 -6.97 -16.70 -0.16
CA VAL A 177 -6.32 -17.07 -1.41
C VAL A 177 -7.28 -16.76 -2.55
N VAL A 178 -7.08 -15.60 -3.18
CA VAL A 178 -7.88 -15.13 -4.32
C VAL A 178 -6.92 -14.80 -5.46
N PRO A 179 -6.74 -15.67 -6.46
CA PRO A 179 -5.74 -15.50 -7.53
C PRO A 179 -5.83 -14.15 -8.25
N GLU A 180 -7.03 -13.58 -8.40
CA GLU A 180 -7.25 -12.30 -9.04
C GLU A 180 -6.66 -11.12 -8.25
N TRP A 181 -6.44 -11.30 -6.93
CA TRP A 181 -5.92 -10.28 -6.02
C TRP A 181 -4.39 -10.29 -5.94
N ASP A 182 -3.75 -11.35 -6.40
CA ASP A 182 -2.32 -11.59 -6.25
C ASP A 182 -1.44 -10.53 -6.95
N LYS A 183 -2.00 -9.87 -7.97
CA LYS A 183 -1.38 -8.73 -8.67
C LYS A 183 -1.34 -7.44 -7.84
N TRP A 184 -2.11 -7.36 -6.75
CA TRP A 184 -2.22 -6.17 -5.89
C TRP A 184 -1.44 -6.30 -4.59
N ALA A 185 -1.16 -7.52 -4.13
CA ALA A 185 -0.31 -7.78 -2.97
C ALA A 185 1.17 -7.88 -3.37
N ASP A 186 2.07 -7.41 -2.51
CA ASP A 186 3.51 -7.68 -2.65
C ASP A 186 3.87 -9.11 -2.21
N ILE A 187 3.05 -9.73 -1.36
CA ILE A 187 3.06 -11.17 -1.09
C ILE A 187 1.73 -11.58 -0.43
N SER A 188 1.32 -12.83 -0.65
CA SER A 188 0.15 -13.44 -0.05
C SER A 188 0.58 -14.60 0.84
N PHE A 189 0.15 -14.63 2.08
CA PHE A 189 0.33 -15.75 3.01
C PHE A 189 -1.02 -16.45 3.22
N GLN A 190 -1.02 -17.78 3.24
CA GLN A 190 -2.27 -18.53 3.47
C GLN A 190 -2.83 -18.27 4.86
N ARG A 191 -1.95 -18.14 5.86
CA ARG A 191 -2.29 -17.82 7.24
C ARG A 191 -1.46 -16.65 7.74
N LEU A 192 -1.98 -15.91 8.71
CA LEU A 192 -1.23 -14.89 9.43
C LEU A 192 -0.02 -15.49 10.17
N GLU A 193 -0.13 -16.72 10.69
CA GLU A 193 0.99 -17.47 11.26
C GLU A 193 2.17 -17.61 10.29
N ASP A 194 1.90 -17.74 8.98
CA ASP A 194 2.97 -17.87 7.98
C ASP A 194 3.70 -16.55 7.76
N LEU A 195 3.00 -15.41 7.83
CA LEU A 195 3.63 -14.09 7.89
C LEU A 195 4.54 -13.99 9.13
N VAL A 196 4.05 -14.37 10.31
CA VAL A 196 4.83 -14.34 11.55
C VAL A 196 6.08 -15.21 11.45
N ARG A 197 5.98 -16.42 10.90
CA ARG A 197 7.15 -17.29 10.65
C ARG A 197 8.15 -16.62 9.69
N SER A 198 7.66 -15.99 8.63
CA SER A 198 8.49 -15.23 7.68
C SER A 198 9.24 -14.08 8.37
N LEU A 199 8.59 -13.38 9.30
CA LEU A 199 9.23 -12.32 10.09
C LEU A 199 10.37 -12.84 10.98
N GLY A 200 10.30 -14.09 11.43
CA GLY A 200 11.37 -14.75 12.21
C GLY A 200 12.56 -15.24 11.38
N SER A 201 12.36 -15.51 10.09
CA SER A 201 13.41 -15.97 9.17
C SER A 201 13.30 -15.25 7.82
N PRO A 202 13.66 -13.95 7.76
CA PRO A 202 13.32 -13.12 6.62
C PRO A 202 14.22 -13.41 5.41
N GLU A 203 13.60 -13.63 4.25
CA GLU A 203 14.26 -13.87 2.97
C GLU A 203 14.01 -12.71 1.99
N PRO A 204 14.98 -12.34 1.14
CA PRO A 204 14.78 -11.29 0.14
C PRO A 204 13.69 -11.68 -0.88
N MET A 205 12.68 -10.83 -1.02
CA MET A 205 11.58 -11.00 -1.97
C MET A 205 11.67 -9.95 -3.08
N VAL A 206 11.21 -10.30 -4.28
CA VAL A 206 11.04 -9.36 -5.39
C VAL A 206 9.76 -8.55 -5.16
N PRO A 207 9.81 -7.20 -5.11
CA PRO A 207 8.62 -6.38 -5.00
C PRO A 207 7.66 -6.57 -6.18
N ARG A 208 6.37 -6.32 -5.97
CA ARG A 208 5.34 -6.60 -7.00
C ARG A 208 5.64 -5.92 -8.34
N GLU A 209 6.06 -4.66 -8.34
CA GLU A 209 6.41 -3.90 -9.56
C GLU A 209 7.52 -4.55 -10.39
N TYR A 210 8.38 -5.35 -9.76
CA TYR A 210 9.54 -5.93 -10.39
C TYR A 210 9.40 -7.43 -10.64
N ARG A 211 8.28 -8.07 -10.27
CA ARG A 211 8.07 -9.51 -10.46
C ARG A 211 8.18 -9.91 -11.93
N GLU A 212 7.54 -9.16 -12.82
CA GLU A 212 7.58 -9.48 -14.25
C GLU A 212 8.98 -9.27 -14.83
N LEU A 213 9.65 -8.18 -14.46
CA LEU A 213 11.02 -7.91 -14.89
C LEU A 213 11.99 -9.00 -14.39
N ALA A 214 11.86 -9.41 -13.13
CA ALA A 214 12.65 -10.50 -12.56
C ALA A 214 12.38 -11.84 -13.26
N ARG A 215 11.13 -12.11 -13.66
CA ARG A 215 10.77 -13.31 -14.43
C ARG A 215 11.44 -13.32 -15.80
N GLN A 216 11.50 -12.16 -16.47
CA GLN A 216 12.07 -12.03 -17.81
C GLN A 216 13.60 -11.94 -17.83
N ARG A 217 14.21 -11.23 -16.87
CA ARG A 217 15.64 -10.86 -16.87
C ARG A 217 16.45 -11.43 -15.70
N GLY A 218 15.79 -12.01 -14.70
CA GLY A 218 16.40 -12.60 -13.50
C GLY A 218 16.74 -11.59 -12.40
N GLY A 219 16.94 -12.06 -11.16
CA GLY A 219 17.29 -11.20 -10.02
C GLY A 219 18.59 -10.41 -10.19
N ARG A 220 19.59 -10.97 -10.90
CA ARG A 220 20.86 -10.28 -11.21
C ARG A 220 20.67 -9.03 -12.07
N TRP A 221 19.61 -8.97 -12.88
CA TRP A 221 19.25 -7.76 -13.61
C TRP A 221 18.89 -6.64 -12.62
N LEU A 222 17.97 -6.92 -11.70
CA LEU A 222 17.50 -5.97 -10.70
C LEU A 222 18.67 -5.45 -9.85
N GLU A 223 19.56 -6.32 -9.38
CA GLU A 223 20.74 -5.94 -8.61
C GLU A 223 21.68 -4.97 -9.36
N ARG A 224 21.84 -5.16 -10.67
CA ARG A 224 22.69 -4.29 -11.50
C ARG A 224 21.98 -2.98 -11.81
N ALA A 225 20.70 -3.04 -12.18
CA ALA A 225 19.88 -1.87 -12.48
C ALA A 225 19.80 -0.94 -11.28
N TRP A 226 19.57 -1.49 -10.09
CA TRP A 226 19.37 -0.71 -8.87
C TRP A 226 20.61 0.10 -8.43
N LYS A 227 21.80 -0.34 -8.85
CA LYS A 227 23.08 0.36 -8.60
C LYS A 227 23.30 1.57 -9.50
N ILE A 228 22.49 1.74 -10.54
CA ILE A 228 22.57 2.89 -11.43
C ILE A 228 21.81 4.05 -10.78
N ASP A 229 22.48 5.19 -10.67
CA ASP A 229 21.86 6.47 -10.39
C ASP A 229 21.72 7.23 -11.71
N ALA A 230 20.48 7.58 -12.09
CA ALA A 230 20.17 8.22 -13.36
C ALA A 230 19.85 9.72 -13.17
N ALA A 231 20.41 10.58 -14.02
CA ALA A 231 19.94 11.95 -14.15
C ALA A 231 18.79 11.98 -15.17
N LEU A 232 17.65 12.54 -14.78
CA LEU A 232 16.50 12.71 -15.68
C LEU A 232 16.73 13.91 -16.62
N PRO A 233 16.31 13.81 -17.89
CA PRO A 233 16.47 14.88 -18.87
C PRO A 233 15.45 15.99 -18.59
N GLU A 234 15.84 16.99 -17.79
CA GLU A 234 14.95 18.09 -17.35
C GLU A 234 14.27 18.81 -18.52
N ALA A 235 14.96 18.98 -19.65
CA ALA A 235 14.43 19.66 -20.82
C ALA A 235 13.49 18.80 -21.67
N SER A 236 13.37 17.49 -21.39
CA SER A 236 12.48 16.63 -22.16
C SER A 236 11.01 16.92 -21.82
N PRO A 237 10.15 17.11 -22.83
CA PRO A 237 8.70 17.16 -22.61
C PRO A 237 8.17 15.80 -22.12
N GLU A 238 8.84 14.70 -22.45
CA GLU A 238 8.44 13.32 -22.12
C GLU A 238 9.06 12.81 -20.81
N ILE A 239 9.53 13.70 -19.93
CA ILE A 239 10.27 13.33 -18.72
C ILE A 239 9.55 12.31 -17.82
N PHE A 240 8.22 12.35 -17.76
CA PHE A 240 7.43 11.37 -17.00
C PHE A 240 7.48 9.97 -17.63
N ALA A 241 7.43 9.88 -18.96
CA ALA A 241 7.56 8.61 -19.68
C ALA A 241 8.98 8.04 -19.52
N VAL A 242 10.01 8.90 -19.63
CA VAL A 242 11.42 8.53 -19.39
C VAL A 242 11.61 8.00 -17.96
N ALA A 243 11.09 8.70 -16.96
CA ALA A 243 11.18 8.28 -15.56
C ALA A 243 10.44 6.96 -15.32
N MET A 244 9.25 6.78 -15.90
CA MET A 244 8.48 5.53 -15.82
C MET A 244 9.22 4.36 -16.47
N ALA A 245 9.82 4.55 -17.64
CA ALA A 245 10.61 3.53 -18.33
C ALA A 245 11.83 3.13 -17.48
N ALA A 246 12.58 4.12 -16.96
CA ALA A 246 13.74 3.86 -16.11
C ALA A 246 13.36 3.12 -14.82
N ALA A 247 12.32 3.58 -14.11
CA ALA A 247 11.82 2.91 -12.91
C ALA A 247 11.37 1.48 -13.22
N GLY A 248 10.67 1.28 -14.34
CA GLY A 248 10.22 -0.02 -14.83
C GLY A 248 11.35 -1.00 -15.15
N LEU A 249 12.55 -0.51 -15.47
CA LEU A 249 13.76 -1.32 -15.67
C LEU A 249 14.52 -1.62 -14.37
N GLY A 250 14.03 -1.17 -13.22
CA GLY A 250 14.65 -1.38 -11.92
C GLY A 250 15.68 -0.31 -11.53
N ILE A 251 15.64 0.88 -12.14
CA ILE A 251 16.47 2.02 -11.71
C ILE A 251 15.83 2.64 -10.47
N GLY A 252 16.50 2.53 -9.33
CA GLY A 252 16.00 3.04 -8.04
C GLY A 252 16.49 4.43 -7.65
N GLY A 253 17.58 4.92 -8.27
CA GLY A 253 18.15 6.24 -8.01
C GLY A 253 17.90 7.18 -9.18
N MET A 254 17.23 8.29 -8.92
CA MET A 254 16.99 9.34 -9.92
C MET A 254 17.43 10.70 -9.40
N LYS A 255 17.79 11.62 -10.30
CA LYS A 255 18.15 12.99 -9.93
C LYS A 255 17.63 14.00 -10.93
N LEU A 256 17.21 15.13 -10.39
CA LEU A 256 16.90 16.36 -11.10
C LEU A 256 17.57 17.54 -10.39
N PRO A 257 17.81 18.65 -11.10
CA PRO A 257 18.19 19.90 -10.46
C PRO A 257 17.13 20.35 -9.45
N GLU A 258 17.53 20.80 -8.27
CA GLU A 258 16.60 21.24 -7.20
C GLU A 258 15.67 22.37 -7.64
N LYS A 259 16.10 23.17 -8.63
CA LYS A 259 15.34 24.30 -9.16
C LYS A 259 14.37 23.90 -10.27
N ALA A 260 14.43 22.65 -10.77
CA ALA A 260 13.57 22.17 -11.84
C ALA A 260 12.09 22.27 -11.43
N ARG A 261 11.28 22.88 -12.29
CA ARG A 261 9.83 23.04 -12.11
C ARG A 261 9.10 22.36 -13.27
N LEU A 262 7.90 21.89 -13.01
CA LEU A 262 7.04 21.35 -14.08
C LEU A 262 6.70 22.47 -15.07
N SER A 263 7.14 22.32 -16.32
CA SER A 263 6.80 23.27 -17.40
C SER A 263 5.42 23.00 -17.98
N LEU A 264 4.86 23.99 -18.69
CA LEU A 264 3.61 23.82 -19.41
C LEU A 264 3.72 22.75 -20.52
N GLU A 265 4.85 22.72 -21.23
CA GLU A 265 5.11 21.74 -22.30
C GLU A 265 5.16 20.30 -21.75
N GLN A 266 5.82 20.09 -20.60
CA GLN A 266 5.83 18.79 -19.91
C GLN A 266 4.44 18.39 -19.43
N TRP A 267 3.64 19.36 -18.97
CA TRP A 267 2.26 19.12 -18.58
C TRP A 267 1.37 18.72 -19.79
N GLU A 268 1.56 19.33 -20.96
CA GLU A 268 0.84 18.95 -22.19
C GLU A 268 1.11 17.48 -22.59
N HIS A 269 2.30 16.97 -22.31
CA HIS A 269 2.68 15.57 -22.55
C HIS A 269 2.31 14.63 -21.39
N ALA A 270 1.80 15.16 -20.28
CA ALA A 270 1.31 14.42 -19.13
C ALA A 270 -0.16 14.78 -18.83
N PRO A 271 -1.11 14.47 -19.72
CA PRO A 271 -2.49 14.96 -19.66
C PRO A 271 -3.28 14.48 -18.44
N PHE A 272 -2.74 13.53 -17.68
CA PHE A 272 -3.30 13.04 -16.42
C PHE A 272 -3.00 13.96 -15.22
N LEU A 273 -2.09 14.94 -15.36
CA LEU A 273 -1.76 15.89 -14.31
C LEU A 273 -2.71 17.09 -14.33
N PRO A 274 -3.20 17.57 -13.17
CA PRO A 274 -3.94 18.81 -13.12
C PRO A 274 -3.01 20.00 -13.39
N LEU A 275 -3.54 21.03 -14.08
CA LEU A 275 -2.81 22.26 -14.42
C LEU A 275 -2.27 22.98 -13.16
N SER A 276 -2.87 22.77 -12.00
CA SER A 276 -2.42 23.31 -10.71
C SER A 276 -1.02 22.84 -10.28
N LEU A 277 -0.44 21.84 -10.96
CA LEU A 277 0.92 21.36 -10.70
C LEU A 277 2.00 22.07 -11.52
N VAL A 278 1.64 22.87 -12.52
CA VAL A 278 2.62 23.69 -13.27
C VAL A 278 3.34 24.64 -12.30
N ASP A 279 4.63 24.88 -12.55
CA ASP A 279 5.55 25.63 -11.69
C ASP A 279 5.86 25.01 -10.31
N ARG A 280 5.27 23.86 -9.97
CA ARG A 280 5.63 23.10 -8.75
C ARG A 280 6.98 22.41 -8.94
N PRO A 281 7.73 22.12 -7.85
CA PRO A 281 8.99 21.38 -7.94
C PRO A 281 8.82 20.05 -8.69
N LEU A 282 9.57 19.87 -9.79
CA LEU A 282 9.39 18.73 -10.68
C LEU A 282 9.66 17.40 -9.97
N VAL A 283 10.63 17.39 -9.05
CA VAL A 283 10.93 16.23 -8.19
C VAL A 283 9.73 15.80 -7.35
N SER A 284 8.96 16.74 -6.80
CA SER A 284 7.79 16.44 -5.99
C SER A 284 6.66 15.86 -6.84
N VAL A 285 6.47 16.40 -8.05
CA VAL A 285 5.45 15.90 -8.99
C VAL A 285 5.82 14.49 -9.47
N LEU A 286 7.08 14.24 -9.84
CA LEU A 286 7.55 12.91 -10.23
C LEU A 286 7.47 11.90 -9.08
N ALA A 287 7.84 12.30 -7.86
CA ALA A 287 7.71 11.44 -6.69
C ALA A 287 6.24 11.03 -6.44
N GLN A 288 5.29 11.95 -6.64
CA GLN A 288 3.86 11.65 -6.54
C GLN A 288 3.42 10.67 -7.63
N VAL A 289 3.81 10.90 -8.90
CA VAL A 289 3.41 10.05 -10.04
C VAL A 289 4.02 8.65 -9.95
N LEU A 290 5.31 8.56 -9.59
CA LEU A 290 6.01 7.29 -9.49
C LEU A 290 5.65 6.53 -8.21
N GLY A 291 5.38 7.21 -7.10
CA GLY A 291 5.27 6.61 -5.77
C GLY A 291 4.18 5.54 -5.64
N GLU A 292 3.06 5.67 -6.36
CA GLU A 292 2.00 4.65 -6.38
C GLU A 292 2.44 3.33 -7.05
N ARG A 293 3.39 3.40 -7.98
CA ARG A 293 3.84 2.26 -8.79
C ARG A 293 5.18 1.72 -8.34
N PHE A 294 6.11 2.62 -8.01
CA PHE A 294 7.51 2.35 -7.67
C PHE A 294 7.88 3.04 -6.35
N PRO A 295 7.32 2.62 -5.21
CA PRO A 295 7.46 3.31 -3.92
C PRO A 295 8.89 3.37 -3.36
N GLN A 296 9.82 2.60 -3.93
CA GLN A 296 11.24 2.60 -3.53
C GLN A 296 12.14 3.51 -4.40
N VAL A 297 11.61 4.14 -5.45
CA VAL A 297 12.40 5.11 -6.24
C VAL A 297 12.74 6.31 -5.37
N ASN A 298 14.01 6.71 -5.39
CA ASN A 298 14.55 7.74 -4.52
C ASN A 298 15.25 8.84 -5.34
N PHE A 299 14.83 10.08 -5.12
CA PHE A 299 15.35 11.27 -5.79
C PHE A 299 16.53 11.96 -5.07
N SER A 300 16.90 11.45 -3.89
CA SER A 300 17.93 12.00 -3.00
C SER A 300 19.17 11.12 -2.89
N ARG A 301 19.24 10.01 -3.64
CA ARG A 301 20.44 9.16 -3.69
C ARG A 301 21.62 9.97 -4.23
N GLY A 302 22.77 9.85 -3.58
CA GLY A 302 24.04 10.43 -4.07
C GLY A 302 24.84 9.39 -4.86
N GLY A 303 25.63 9.84 -5.84
CA GLY A 303 26.41 8.95 -6.68
C GLY A 303 26.92 9.62 -7.95
N ALA A 304 27.56 8.84 -8.81
CA ALA A 304 27.89 9.26 -10.17
C ALA A 304 26.67 9.02 -11.07
N PHE A 305 26.06 10.11 -11.54
CA PHE A 305 24.84 10.03 -12.33
C PHE A 305 25.13 9.79 -13.81
N ARG A 306 24.27 9.00 -14.46
CA ARG A 306 24.28 8.80 -15.90
C ARG A 306 23.03 9.44 -16.49
N GLU A 307 23.19 10.28 -17.51
CA GLU A 307 22.09 11.03 -18.10
C GLU A 307 21.22 10.14 -18.99
N LEU A 308 19.92 10.09 -18.69
CA LEU A 308 18.94 9.38 -19.51
C LEU A 308 18.63 10.16 -20.79
N PRO A 309 18.36 9.48 -21.91
CA PRO A 309 17.88 10.13 -23.12
C PRO A 309 16.52 10.80 -22.88
N GLY A 310 16.26 11.88 -23.63
CA GLY A 310 14.97 12.59 -23.60
C GLY A 310 13.81 11.78 -24.16
N ASP A 311 14.09 10.77 -24.99
CA ASP A 311 13.14 9.88 -25.62
C ASP A 311 12.96 8.60 -24.76
N PRO A 312 11.73 8.27 -24.33
CA PRO A 312 11.46 7.07 -23.52
C PRO A 312 11.83 5.76 -24.22
N ASP A 313 11.77 5.68 -25.55
CA ASP A 313 12.07 4.45 -26.30
C ASP A 313 13.57 4.11 -26.30
N LEU A 314 14.43 5.10 -26.04
CA LEU A 314 15.88 4.92 -25.95
C LEU A 314 16.37 4.56 -24.54
N VAL A 315 15.49 4.58 -23.53
CA VAL A 315 15.86 4.37 -22.12
C VAL A 315 16.41 2.96 -21.89
N GLU A 316 15.81 1.92 -22.49
CA GLU A 316 16.29 0.55 -22.33
C GLU A 316 17.68 0.35 -22.93
N GLU A 317 17.94 0.90 -24.13
CA GLU A 317 19.25 0.85 -24.77
C GLU A 317 20.32 1.54 -23.90
N ALA A 318 20.01 2.72 -23.37
CA ALA A 318 20.90 3.45 -22.48
C ALA A 318 21.22 2.62 -21.22
N VAL A 319 20.21 2.07 -20.55
CA VAL A 319 20.39 1.23 -19.35
C VAL A 319 21.23 -0.02 -19.65
N LEU A 320 20.99 -0.69 -20.78
CA LEU A 320 21.78 -1.83 -21.22
C LEU A 320 23.25 -1.46 -21.44
N SER A 321 23.52 -0.30 -22.05
CA SER A 321 24.88 0.20 -22.25
C SER A 321 25.63 0.40 -20.93
N TRP A 322 24.90 0.77 -19.87
CA TRP A 322 25.46 1.06 -18.57
C TRP A 322 25.77 -0.14 -17.71
N MET A 323 25.06 -1.24 -17.98
CA MET A 323 25.25 -2.48 -17.26
C MET A 323 26.51 -3.22 -17.72
N LYS A 324 26.91 -3.08 -18.99
CA LYS A 324 28.08 -3.77 -19.59
C LYS A 324 29.35 -3.60 -18.76
#